data_AF-A0A2E8L2S4-F1
#
_entry.id   AF-A0A2E8L2S4-F1
#
_cell.length_a   1.000
_cell.length_b   1.000
_cell.length_c   1.000
_cell.angle_alpha   90.00
_cell.angle_beta   90.00
_cell.angle_gamma   90.00
#
_symmetry.space_group_name_H-M   'P 1'
#
loop_
_entity.id
_entity.type
_entity.pdbx_description
1 polymer ?
#
loop_
_entity_poly.entity_id
_entity_poly.type
_entity_poly.pdbx_seq_one_letter_code
_entity_poly.pdbx_strand_id
1 'polypeptide(L)' 'MTCLNLTICSTFIVWLPSETESDFENALDFLDGAQLDRVWCYQYFTVDGARTSSMPYVI' A
#
# COMPACT_ATOMS: atom_id res chain seq x y z
N MET A 1 -2.99 6.17 -32.46
CA MET A 1 -3.72 5.36 -31.45
C MET A 1 -3.90 6.20 -30.22
N THR A 2 -5.12 6.62 -29.93
CA THR A 2 -5.47 7.47 -28.80
C THR A 2 -5.38 6.65 -27.52
N CYS A 3 -4.31 6.85 -26.75
CA CYS A 3 -4.31 6.47 -25.34
C CYS A 3 -5.37 7.35 -24.67
N LEU A 4 -6.48 6.77 -24.22
CA LEU A 4 -7.42 7.48 -23.35
C LEU A 4 -6.64 7.94 -22.13
N ASN A 5 -6.67 9.25 -21.84
CA ASN A 5 -6.10 9.81 -20.61
C ASN A 5 -6.95 9.34 -19.42
N LEU A 6 -6.67 8.12 -18.96
CA LEU A 6 -7.35 7.46 -17.84
C LEU A 6 -6.63 7.86 -16.56
N THR A 7 -7.34 8.53 -15.67
CA THR A 7 -6.83 8.80 -14.32
C THR A 7 -6.78 7.51 -13.52
N ILE A 8 -5.61 7.15 -13.02
CA ILE A 8 -5.38 6.01 -12.14
C ILE A 8 -5.15 6.52 -10.72
N CYS A 9 -5.93 5.99 -9.79
CA CYS A 9 -5.80 6.32 -8.37
C CYS A 9 -5.73 5.05 -7.53
N SER A 10 -4.85 5.05 -6.53
CA SER A 10 -4.68 3.91 -5.63
C SER A 10 -4.51 4.37 -4.19
N THR A 11 -4.81 3.47 -3.27
CA THR A 11 -4.66 3.68 -1.83
C THR A 11 -3.73 2.62 -1.26
N PHE A 12 -2.80 3.05 -0.42
CA PHE A 12 -1.82 2.20 0.23
C PHE A 12 -2.04 2.24 1.75
N ILE A 13 -1.84 1.10 2.39
CA ILE A 13 -1.84 0.96 3.84
C ILE A 13 -0.45 0.50 4.23
N VAL A 14 0.21 1.27 5.09
CA VAL A 14 1.56 1.00 5.59
C VAL A 14 1.52 0.64 7.07
N TRP A 15 2.61 0.08 7.59
CA TRP A 15 2.75 -0.45 8.94
C TRP A 15 1.81 -1.63 9.24
N LEU A 16 1.56 -2.49 8.25
CA LEU A 16 0.80 -3.72 8.50
C LEU A 16 1.54 -4.60 9.53
N PRO A 17 0.83 -5.42 10.32
CA PRO A 17 1.45 -6.23 11.39
C PRO A 17 2.66 -7.03 10.90
N SER A 18 2.54 -7.64 9.72
CA SER A 18 3.59 -8.49 9.15
C SER A 18 4.47 -7.80 8.11
N GLU A 19 4.40 -6.47 7.98
CA GLU A 19 5.20 -5.73 6.99
C GLU A 19 6.64 -5.57 7.47
N THR A 20 7.58 -5.89 6.59
CA THR A 20 9.00 -5.66 6.82
C THR A 20 9.47 -4.36 6.17
N GLU A 21 10.63 -3.85 6.57
CA GLU A 21 11.25 -2.68 5.92
C GLU A 21 11.48 -2.91 4.41
N SER A 22 11.84 -4.14 4.01
CA SER A 22 12.01 -4.49 2.60
C SER A 22 10.68 -4.46 1.83
N ASP A 23 9.56 -4.86 2.45
CA ASP A 23 8.23 -4.75 1.83
C ASP A 23 7.85 -3.28 1.60
N PHE A 24 8.18 -2.41 2.56
CA PHE A 24 7.97 -0.97 2.43
C PHE A 24 8.82 -0.36 1.32
N GLU A 25 10.11 -0.70 1.24
CA GLU A 25 10.99 -0.27 0.14
C GLU A 25 10.47 -0.73 -1.22
N ASN A 26 10.03 -1.99 -1.33
CA ASN A 26 9.42 -2.51 -2.56
C ASN A 26 8.16 -1.73 -2.98
N ALA A 27 7.36 -1.28 -2.01
CA ALA A 27 6.19 -0.45 -2.30
C ALA A 27 6.58 0.95 -2.82
N LEU A 28 7.67 1.53 -2.30
CA LEU A 28 8.21 2.80 -2.80
C LEU A 28 8.75 2.66 -4.22
N ASP A 29 9.51 1.60 -4.50
CA ASP A 29 10.04 1.31 -5.83
C ASP A 29 8.90 1.11 -6.85
N PHE A 30 7.83 0.42 -6.45
CA PHE A 30 6.63 0.30 -7.28
C PHE A 30 6.00 1.66 -7.58
N LEU A 31 5.83 2.52 -6.56
CA LEU A 31 5.21 3.83 -6.72
C LEU A 31 6.00 4.74 -7.65
N ASP A 32 7.34 4.68 -7.60
CA ASP A 32 8.23 5.42 -8.49
C ASP A 32 8.00 5.03 -9.97
N GLY A 33 7.94 3.73 -10.26
CA GLY A 33 7.71 3.24 -11.62
C GLY A 33 6.27 3.38 -12.12
N ALA A 34 5.28 3.31 -11.22
CA ALA A 34 3.86 3.25 -11.59
C ALA A 34 3.27 4.60 -12.04
N GLN A 35 3.88 5.73 -11.65
CA GLN A 35 3.46 7.09 -12.03
C GLN A 35 1.94 7.33 -11.94
N LEU A 36 1.34 6.96 -10.80
CA LEU A 36 -0.09 7.11 -10.57
C LEU A 36 -0.50 8.58 -10.50
N ASP A 37 -1.67 8.93 -11.03
CA ASP A 37 -2.18 10.31 -10.97
C ASP A 37 -2.48 10.76 -9.55
N ARG A 38 -2.96 9.83 -8.70
CA ARG A 38 -3.31 10.11 -7.30
C ARG A 38 -2.99 8.93 -6.39
N VAL A 39 -2.38 9.22 -5.25
CA VAL A 39 -2.02 8.25 -4.24
C VAL A 39 -2.45 8.77 -2.87
N TRP A 40 -3.11 7.91 -2.09
CA TRP A 40 -3.30 8.12 -0.65
C TRP A 40 -2.59 7.02 0.13
N CYS A 41 -1.97 7.41 1.24
CA CYS A 41 -1.27 6.49 2.13
C CYS A 41 -1.81 6.66 3.55
N TYR A 42 -2.17 5.55 4.18
CA TYR A 42 -2.72 5.52 5.54
C TYR A 42 -1.94 4.54 6.40
N GLN A 43 -1.80 4.86 7.68
CA GLN A 43 -1.27 3.91 8.65
C GLN A 43 -2.31 2.82 8.95
N TYR A 44 -1.84 1.59 9.04
CA TYR A 44 -2.65 0.48 9.52
C TYR A 44 -3.12 0.73 10.95
N PHE A 45 -4.37 0.37 11.20
CA PHE A 45 -4.94 0.29 12.54
C PHE A 45 -5.75 -0.99 12.66
N THR A 46 -5.64 -1.66 13.79
CA THR A 46 -6.36 -2.91 14.06
C THR A 46 -7.82 -2.62 14.33
N VAL A 47 -8.71 -3.38 13.68
CA VAL A 47 -10.15 -3.39 13.97
C VAL A 47 -10.60 -4.79 14.36
N ASP A 48 -11.60 -4.87 15.21
CA ASP A 48 -12.14 -6.17 15.65
C ASP A 48 -12.68 -6.97 14.46
N GLY A 49 -12.36 -8.26 14.41
CA GLY A 49 -12.77 -9.17 13.34
C GLY A 49 -12.01 -9.03 12.01
N ALA A 50 -11.08 -8.08 11.85
CA ALA A 50 -10.23 -8.06 10.65
C ALA A 50 -9.28 -9.25 10.62
N ARG A 51 -9.05 -9.80 9.41
CA ARG A 51 -8.10 -10.90 9.20
C ARG A 51 -6.68 -10.56 9.67
N THR A 52 -6.28 -9.30 9.48
CA THR A 52 -4.97 -8.78 9.89
C THR A 52 -4.78 -8.78 11.39
N SER A 53 -5.86 -8.74 12.17
CA SER A 53 -5.82 -8.78 13.63
C SER A 53 -5.24 -10.10 14.18
N SER A 54 -5.28 -11.17 13.39
CA SER A 54 -4.71 -12.48 13.73
C SER A 54 -3.34 -12.75 13.07
N MET A 55 -2.74 -11.75 12.42
CA MET A 55 -1.43 -11.89 11.76
C MET A 55 -0.28 -11.72 12.77
N PRO A 56 0.84 -12.43 12.59
CA PRO A 56 2.02 -12.23 13.41
C PRO A 56 2.63 -10.84 13.16
N TYR A 57 3.13 -10.24 14.23
CA TYR A 57 3.83 -8.96 14.14
C TYR A 57 5.31 -9.18 13.81
N VAL A 58 5.83 -8.43 12.85
CA VAL A 58 7.27 -8.19 12.72
C VAL A 58 7.59 -7.08 13.73
N ILE A 59 8.44 -7.40 14.71
CA ILE A 59 8.90 -6.44 15.73
C ILE A 59 9.87 -5.42 15.15
#